data_AF-A0A2E4C4P5-F1
#
_entry.id   AF-A0A2E4C4P5-F1
#
_cell.length_a   1.000
_cell.length_b   1.000
_cell.length_c   1.000
_cell.angle_alpha   90.00
_cell.angle_beta   90.00
_cell.angle_gamma   90.00
#
_symmetry.space_group_name_H-M   'P 1'
#
loop_
_entity.id
_entity.type
_entity.pdbx_description
1 polymer ?
#
loop_
_entity_poly.entity_id
_entity_poly.type
_entity_poly.pdbx_seq_one_letter_code
_entity_poly.pdbx_strand_id
1 'polypeptide(L)'
;MFRSGRAVCTGGKNEDNIHTGIKRMTEDLKAAGIDTWDLKDVEIEVQNMVATYSLYYPEDYDQIAERDDINCKLIVNEDGTLRAATDQEIKDDDPRIRGVKEGELLAGLPRKLNLNNLTFHLPFDKVEYEPEQFPGLIYRLDYPKVVCLIFGSGKMVITGARHKDEILEAVQFIQDELADLLYQ
;
A
#
# COMPACT_ATOMS: atom_id res chain seq x y z
N MET A 1 -3.78 -16.07 23.20
CA MET A 1 -3.24 -15.93 24.57
C MET A 1 -2.29 -17.09 24.83
N PHE A 2 -1.15 -16.82 25.47
CA PHE A 2 -0.14 -17.82 25.82
C PHE A 2 -0.27 -18.23 27.28
N ARG A 3 0.29 -19.40 27.64
CA ARG A 3 0.35 -19.88 29.04
C ARG A 3 1.08 -18.91 29.98
N SER A 4 1.95 -18.06 29.44
CA SER A 4 2.67 -17.03 30.20
C SER A 4 1.81 -15.82 30.59
N GLY A 5 0.55 -15.78 30.14
CA GLY A 5 -0.31 -14.61 30.31
C GLY A 5 -0.12 -13.53 29.25
N ARG A 6 0.82 -13.68 28.31
CA ARG A 6 0.91 -12.76 27.18
C ARG A 6 -0.27 -12.97 26.22
N ALA A 7 -0.80 -11.87 25.70
CA ALA A 7 -1.76 -11.87 24.61
C ALA A 7 -1.16 -11.18 23.39
N VAL A 8 -1.52 -11.67 22.20
CA VAL A 8 -1.24 -10.99 20.94
C VAL A 8 -2.59 -10.56 20.38
N CYS A 9 -2.72 -9.25 20.15
CA CYS A 9 -3.88 -8.65 19.52
C CYS A 9 -3.48 -8.26 18.09
N THR A 10 -4.27 -8.65 17.10
CA THR A 10 -4.06 -8.31 15.68
C THR A 10 -5.32 -7.69 15.11
N GLY A 11 -5.17 -6.78 14.14
CA GLY A 11 -6.30 -6.14 13.44
C GLY A 11 -6.82 -4.86 14.12
N GLY A 12 -6.24 -4.45 15.24
CA GLY A 12 -6.50 -3.14 15.82
C GLY A 12 -6.01 -2.03 14.88
N LYS A 13 -6.90 -1.09 14.56
CA LYS A 13 -6.59 0.04 13.64
C LYS A 13 -6.17 1.31 14.38
N ASN A 14 -6.50 1.41 15.65
CA ASN A 14 -6.18 2.51 16.54
C ASN A 14 -6.22 2.02 18.00
N GLU A 15 -5.71 2.86 18.90
CA GLU A 15 -5.64 2.60 20.34
C GLU A 15 -7.01 2.24 20.94
N ASP A 16 -8.05 3.02 20.64
CA ASP A 16 -9.42 2.78 21.15
C ASP A 16 -9.96 1.39 20.79
N ASN A 17 -9.74 0.95 19.55
CA ASN A 17 -10.16 -0.37 19.08
C ASN A 17 -9.40 -1.49 19.78
N ILE A 18 -8.10 -1.30 20.04
CA ILE A 18 -7.28 -2.25 20.77
C ILE A 18 -7.78 -2.35 22.22
N HIS A 19 -7.98 -1.23 22.91
CA HIS A 19 -8.51 -1.21 24.27
C HIS A 19 -9.89 -1.86 24.36
N THR A 20 -10.79 -1.55 23.42
CA THR A 20 -12.12 -2.17 23.34
C THR A 20 -12.02 -3.68 23.14
N GLY A 21 -11.13 -4.14 22.26
CA GLY A 21 -10.89 -5.56 22.01
C GLY A 21 -10.35 -6.29 23.25
N ILE A 22 -9.37 -5.69 23.92
CA ILE A 22 -8.80 -6.23 25.17
C ILE A 22 -9.87 -6.29 26.26
N LYS A 23 -10.67 -5.23 26.42
CA LYS A 23 -11.76 -5.18 27.40
C LYS A 23 -12.75 -6.32 27.21
N ARG A 24 -13.24 -6.51 25.99
CA ARG A 24 -14.18 -7.60 25.66
C ARG A 24 -13.57 -8.98 25.94
N MET A 25 -12.33 -9.19 25.50
CA MET A 25 -11.61 -10.44 25.76
C MET A 25 -11.49 -10.73 27.26
N THR A 26 -11.11 -9.73 28.07
CA THR A 26 -10.97 -9.89 29.52
C THR A 26 -12.31 -10.18 30.19
N GLU A 27 -13.40 -9.52 29.77
CA GLU A 27 -14.75 -9.78 30.27
C GLU A 27 -15.21 -11.21 29.96
N ASP A 28 -14.99 -11.69 28.73
CA ASP A 28 -15.34 -13.05 28.31
C ASP A 28 -14.57 -14.12 29.12
N LEU A 29 -13.29 -13.88 29.40
CA LEU A 29 -12.47 -14.79 30.20
C LEU A 29 -12.91 -14.83 31.67
N LYS A 30 -13.22 -13.68 32.25
CA LYS A 30 -13.78 -13.60 33.61
C LYS A 30 -15.12 -14.34 33.71
N ALA A 31 -15.98 -14.20 32.69
CA ALA A 31 -17.25 -14.93 32.62
C ALA A 31 -17.07 -16.46 32.50
N ALA A 32 -15.97 -16.91 31.89
CA ALA A 32 -15.58 -18.32 31.82
C ALA A 32 -14.89 -18.83 33.10
N GLY A 33 -14.78 -18.01 34.16
CA GLY A 33 -14.11 -18.37 35.40
C GLY A 33 -12.58 -18.38 35.33
N ILE A 34 -12.00 -17.77 34.29
CA ILE A 34 -10.55 -17.62 34.15
C ILE A 34 -10.15 -16.32 34.82
N ASP A 35 -9.24 -16.41 35.79
CA ASP A 35 -8.67 -15.24 36.43
C ASP A 35 -7.75 -14.49 35.47
N THR A 36 -7.89 -13.17 35.41
CA THR A 36 -7.25 -12.31 34.41
C THR A 36 -6.88 -10.96 35.00
N TRP A 37 -6.09 -10.19 34.27
CA TRP A 37 -5.61 -8.87 34.68
C TRP A 37 -6.73 -7.84 34.80
N ASP A 38 -6.52 -6.85 35.66
CA ASP A 38 -7.31 -5.62 35.61
C ASP A 38 -6.83 -4.76 34.44
N LEU A 39 -7.76 -4.14 33.72
CA LEU A 39 -7.46 -3.36 32.51
C LEU A 39 -6.47 -2.21 32.73
N LYS A 40 -6.44 -1.65 33.94
CA LYS A 40 -5.50 -0.58 34.35
C LYS A 40 -4.04 -1.05 34.42
N ASP A 41 -3.82 -2.36 34.60
CA ASP A 41 -2.49 -2.96 34.77
C ASP A 41 -2.02 -3.63 33.47
N VAL A 42 -2.81 -3.54 32.39
CA VAL A 42 -2.46 -4.08 31.08
C VAL A 42 -1.58 -3.07 30.35
N GLU A 43 -0.31 -3.42 30.18
CA GLU A 43 0.62 -2.69 29.30
C GLU A 43 0.46 -3.16 27.85
N ILE A 44 0.30 -2.21 26.94
CA ILE A 44 0.18 -2.48 25.50
C ILE A 44 1.46 -2.00 24.82
N GLU A 45 2.18 -2.92 24.19
CA GLU A 45 3.35 -2.63 23.37
C GLU A 45 3.05 -2.94 21.90
N VAL A 46 3.20 -1.94 21.03
CA VAL A 46 3.06 -2.13 19.58
C VAL A 46 4.28 -2.89 19.05
N GLN A 47 4.07 -4.11 18.58
CA GLN A 47 5.13 -4.94 18.00
C GLN A 47 5.37 -4.70 16.52
N ASN A 48 4.30 -4.34 15.78
CA ASN A 48 4.33 -4.06 14.35
C ASN A 48 3.10 -3.26 13.93
N MET A 49 3.31 -2.31 13.04
CA MET A 49 2.28 -1.57 12.32
C MET A 49 2.37 -1.91 10.84
N VAL A 50 1.20 -1.99 10.20
CA VAL A 50 1.09 -2.12 8.75
C VAL A 50 0.27 -0.95 8.24
N ALA A 51 0.81 -0.19 7.31
CA ALA A 51 0.16 0.96 6.70
C ALA A 51 0.12 0.81 5.18
N THR A 52 -0.88 1.44 4.58
CA THR A 52 -1.00 1.55 3.12
C THR A 52 -0.93 3.01 2.73
N TYR A 53 -0.17 3.31 1.68
CA TYR A 53 -0.02 4.64 1.12
C TYR A 53 -0.19 4.58 -0.40
N SER A 54 -0.76 5.61 -1.02
CA SER A 54 -0.84 5.74 -2.48
C SER A 54 0.16 6.79 -2.92
N LEU A 55 1.14 6.42 -3.75
CA LEU A 55 2.16 7.36 -4.27
C LEU A 55 1.57 8.44 -5.18
N TYR A 56 0.45 8.14 -5.84
CA TYR A 56 -0.32 9.11 -6.61
C TYR A 56 -1.82 8.82 -6.46
N TYR A 57 -2.60 9.89 -6.52
CA TYR A 57 -4.05 9.86 -6.68
C TYR A 57 -4.35 10.23 -8.13
N PRO A 58 -4.92 9.33 -8.95
CA PRO A 58 -5.18 9.58 -10.36
C PRO A 58 -5.94 10.88 -10.64
N GLU A 59 -6.80 11.30 -9.72
CA GLU A 59 -7.59 12.52 -9.76
C GLU A 59 -6.77 13.82 -9.65
N ASP A 60 -5.58 13.78 -9.04
CA ASP A 60 -4.74 14.97 -8.80
C ASP A 60 -3.78 15.26 -9.96
N TYR A 61 -3.85 14.48 -11.04
CA TYR A 61 -2.90 14.52 -12.14
C TYR A 61 -3.52 15.16 -13.39
N ASP A 62 -3.26 16.45 -13.60
CA ASP A 62 -3.84 17.26 -14.70
C ASP A 62 -3.02 17.24 -16.00
N GLN A 63 -1.97 16.40 -16.07
CA GLN A 63 -1.10 16.36 -17.23
C GLN A 63 -1.71 15.64 -18.43
N ILE A 64 -1.14 15.89 -19.60
CA ILE A 64 -1.50 15.27 -20.87
C ILE A 64 -0.47 14.22 -21.28
N ALA A 65 -0.91 13.18 -21.97
CA ALA A 65 0.00 12.16 -22.49
C ALA A 65 0.93 12.76 -23.55
N GLU A 66 2.24 12.73 -23.31
CA GLU A 66 3.24 13.22 -24.27
C GLU A 66 3.42 12.31 -25.48
N ARG A 67 2.96 11.06 -25.38
CA ARG A 67 3.13 10.03 -26.42
C ARG A 67 2.06 8.96 -26.27
N ASP A 68 1.88 8.16 -27.32
CA ASP A 68 1.06 6.96 -27.26
C ASP A 68 1.62 5.94 -26.25
N ASP A 69 0.77 5.41 -25.37
CA ASP A 69 1.10 4.32 -24.43
C ASP A 69 0.13 3.14 -24.59
N ILE A 70 0.63 2.07 -25.20
CA ILE A 70 -0.11 0.83 -25.47
C ILE A 70 -0.31 -0.06 -24.23
N ASN A 71 0.41 0.21 -23.14
CA ASN A 71 0.40 -0.61 -21.92
C ASN A 71 -0.78 -0.26 -21.00
N CYS A 72 -1.25 0.98 -21.05
CA CYS A 72 -2.47 1.40 -20.38
C CYS A 72 -3.69 0.85 -21.14
N LYS A 73 -4.38 -0.14 -20.57
CA LYS A 73 -5.58 -0.74 -21.16
C LYS A 73 -6.81 0.08 -20.77
N LEU A 74 -7.31 0.89 -21.71
CA LEU A 74 -8.41 1.82 -21.49
C LEU A 74 -9.58 1.54 -22.42
N ILE A 75 -10.78 1.93 -21.98
CA ILE A 75 -12.01 1.93 -22.76
C ILE A 75 -12.58 3.35 -22.75
N VAL A 76 -13.03 3.81 -23.93
CA VAL A 76 -13.80 5.04 -24.06
C VAL A 76 -15.25 4.72 -23.75
N ASN A 77 -15.81 5.39 -22.75
CA ASN A 77 -17.22 5.30 -22.41
C ASN A 77 -18.08 5.97 -23.49
N GLU A 78 -19.39 5.71 -23.46
CA GLU A 78 -20.34 6.28 -24.43
C GLU A 78 -20.41 7.82 -24.37
N ASP A 79 -20.10 8.41 -23.21
CA ASP A 79 -20.03 9.86 -22.99
C ASP A 79 -18.70 10.49 -23.42
N GLY A 80 -17.77 9.69 -23.97
CA GLY A 80 -16.44 10.12 -24.40
C GLY A 80 -15.39 10.16 -23.28
N THR A 81 -15.76 9.86 -22.04
CA THR A 81 -14.79 9.77 -20.93
C THR A 81 -13.94 8.50 -21.03
N LEU A 82 -12.72 8.55 -20.49
CA LEU A 82 -11.80 7.41 -20.48
C LEU A 82 -11.87 6.71 -19.12
N ARG A 83 -11.82 5.37 -19.15
CA ARG A 83 -11.68 4.55 -17.94
C ARG A 83 -10.72 3.39 -18.14
N ALA A 84 -10.24 2.83 -17.02
CA ALA A 84 -9.55 1.55 -17.01
C ALA A 84 -10.43 0.42 -17.57
N ALA A 85 -9.84 -0.46 -18.37
CA ALA A 85 -10.43 -1.76 -18.64
C ALA A 85 -10.37 -2.63 -17.37
N THR A 86 -11.44 -3.39 -17.12
CA THR A 86 -11.49 -4.34 -16.00
C THR A 86 -10.64 -5.58 -16.30
N ASP A 87 -10.24 -6.31 -15.25
CA ASP A 87 -9.48 -7.57 -15.42
C ASP A 87 -10.22 -8.59 -16.29
N GLN A 88 -11.56 -8.58 -16.26
CA GLN A 88 -12.38 -9.46 -17.08
C GLN A 88 -12.36 -9.03 -18.55
N GLU A 89 -12.55 -7.73 -18.84
CA GLU A 89 -12.47 -7.20 -20.20
C GLU A 89 -11.07 -7.44 -20.83
N ILE A 90 -10.01 -7.34 -20.03
CA ILE A 90 -8.64 -7.65 -20.46
C ILE A 90 -8.49 -9.15 -20.79
N LYS A 91 -9.04 -10.05 -19.95
CA LYS A 91 -8.99 -11.50 -20.20
C LYS A 91 -9.80 -11.92 -21.43
N ASP A 92 -10.86 -11.18 -21.73
CA ASP A 92 -11.76 -11.45 -22.85
C ASP A 92 -11.31 -10.80 -24.17
N ASP A 93 -10.13 -10.15 -24.18
CA ASP A 93 -9.61 -9.38 -25.32
C ASP A 93 -10.68 -8.42 -25.91
N ASP A 94 -11.37 -7.67 -25.04
CA ASP A 94 -12.46 -6.77 -25.47
C ASP A 94 -11.96 -5.81 -26.57
N PRO A 95 -12.61 -5.79 -27.76
CA PRO A 95 -12.13 -5.04 -28.92
C PRO A 95 -12.15 -3.52 -28.72
N ARG A 96 -12.80 -3.02 -27.67
CA ARG A 96 -12.82 -1.59 -27.32
C ARG A 96 -11.55 -1.16 -26.59
N ILE A 97 -10.74 -2.11 -26.11
CA ILE A 97 -9.52 -1.82 -25.37
C ILE A 97 -8.49 -1.18 -26.30
N ARG A 98 -7.94 -0.05 -25.86
CA ARG A 98 -6.82 0.62 -26.51
C ARG A 98 -5.84 1.24 -25.50
N GLY A 99 -4.69 1.65 -26.02
CA GLY A 99 -3.72 2.49 -25.31
C GLY A 99 -4.22 3.92 -25.10
N VAL A 100 -3.47 4.66 -24.28
CA VAL A 100 -3.53 6.14 -24.22
C VAL A 100 -2.94 6.68 -25.52
N LYS A 101 -3.53 7.76 -26.05
CA LYS A 101 -2.98 8.50 -27.20
C LYS A 101 -2.33 9.80 -26.76
N GLU A 102 -1.34 10.25 -27.52
CA GLU A 102 -0.75 11.58 -27.37
C GLU A 102 -1.84 12.67 -27.29
N GLY A 103 -1.73 13.56 -26.31
CA GLY A 103 -2.66 14.66 -26.06
C GLY A 103 -3.88 14.32 -25.20
N GLU A 104 -4.07 13.07 -24.78
CA GLU A 104 -5.17 12.71 -23.87
C GLU A 104 -4.88 13.10 -22.42
N LEU A 105 -5.90 13.60 -21.71
CA LEU A 105 -5.81 13.96 -20.30
C LEU A 105 -5.59 12.70 -19.46
N LEU A 106 -4.57 12.71 -18.61
CA LEU A 106 -4.21 11.57 -17.76
C LEU A 106 -4.98 11.54 -16.43
N ALA A 107 -5.70 12.62 -16.10
CA ALA A 107 -6.53 12.72 -14.91
C ALA A 107 -7.55 11.57 -14.83
N GLY A 108 -7.56 10.85 -13.71
CA GLY A 108 -8.44 9.71 -13.46
C GLY A 108 -8.04 8.42 -14.19
N LEU A 109 -6.96 8.42 -14.98
CA LEU A 109 -6.49 7.21 -15.66
C LEU A 109 -5.59 6.38 -14.75
N PRO A 110 -5.67 5.04 -14.81
CA PRO A 110 -4.76 4.17 -14.10
C PRO A 110 -3.34 4.34 -14.66
N ARG A 111 -2.47 5.05 -13.94
CA ARG A 111 -1.03 5.02 -14.21
C ARG A 111 -0.46 3.70 -13.72
N LYS A 112 0.42 3.11 -14.53
CA LYS A 112 1.28 2.01 -14.09
C LYS A 112 2.69 2.53 -13.81
N LEU A 113 3.10 2.45 -12.56
CA LEU A 113 4.48 2.67 -12.16
C LEU A 113 5.33 1.54 -12.75
N ASN A 114 6.33 1.90 -13.55
CA ASN A 114 7.24 0.92 -14.13
C ASN A 114 8.24 0.45 -13.07
N LEU A 115 7.89 -0.65 -12.38
CA LEU A 115 8.73 -1.20 -11.30
C LEU A 115 10.13 -1.61 -11.80
N ASN A 116 10.26 -2.07 -13.05
CA ASN A 116 11.59 -2.34 -13.63
C ASN A 116 12.43 -1.07 -13.76
N ASN A 117 11.80 0.09 -14.01
CA ASN A 117 12.54 1.34 -14.05
C ASN A 117 12.96 1.79 -12.65
N LEU A 118 12.13 1.57 -11.64
CA LEU A 118 12.45 1.90 -10.25
C LEU A 118 13.70 1.17 -9.73
N THR A 119 13.91 -0.09 -10.11
CA THR A 119 15.07 -0.87 -9.65
C THR A 119 16.40 -0.27 -10.08
N PHE A 120 16.43 0.53 -11.15
CA PHE A 120 17.63 1.22 -11.60
C PHE A 120 17.92 2.53 -10.83
N HIS A 121 16.92 3.09 -10.14
CA HIS A 121 17.04 4.35 -9.41
C HIS A 121 17.23 4.14 -7.91
N LEU A 122 16.66 3.06 -7.38
CA LEU A 122 16.78 2.70 -5.97
C LEU A 122 18.08 1.90 -5.70
N PRO A 123 18.62 1.96 -4.46
CA PRO A 123 19.82 1.20 -4.10
C PRO A 123 19.66 -0.32 -4.31
N PHE A 124 20.53 -0.92 -5.11
CA PHE A 124 20.41 -2.33 -5.54
C PHE A 124 20.46 -3.34 -4.39
N ASP A 125 21.13 -3.01 -3.28
CA ASP A 125 21.26 -3.86 -2.09
C ASP A 125 20.03 -3.78 -1.18
N LYS A 126 19.11 -2.85 -1.44
CA LYS A 126 17.89 -2.62 -0.67
C LYS A 126 16.62 -3.02 -1.41
N VAL A 127 16.74 -3.41 -2.68
CA VAL A 127 15.62 -3.64 -3.59
C VAL A 127 15.61 -5.07 -4.09
N GLU A 128 14.44 -5.71 -4.01
CA GLU A 128 14.20 -7.03 -4.60
C GLU A 128 12.94 -6.92 -5.49
N TYR A 129 13.07 -7.25 -6.78
CA TYR A 129 11.95 -7.29 -7.70
C TYR A 129 12.06 -8.47 -8.65
N GLU A 130 11.23 -9.48 -8.39
CA GLU A 130 11.13 -10.71 -9.18
C GLU A 130 9.65 -10.94 -9.51
N PRO A 131 9.11 -10.33 -10.58
CA PRO A 131 7.66 -10.30 -10.86
C PRO A 131 7.02 -11.68 -11.00
N GLU A 132 7.81 -12.68 -11.43
CA GLU A 132 7.39 -14.08 -11.51
C GLU A 132 7.19 -14.75 -10.14
N GLN A 133 7.81 -14.21 -9.08
CA GLN A 133 7.70 -14.69 -7.70
C GLN A 133 6.74 -13.82 -6.88
N PHE A 134 6.81 -12.50 -7.05
CA PHE A 134 5.99 -11.54 -6.32
C PHE A 134 5.71 -10.29 -7.18
N PRO A 135 4.44 -9.85 -7.34
CA PRO A 135 4.09 -8.77 -8.26
C PRO A 135 4.51 -7.36 -7.82
N GLY A 136 4.99 -7.19 -6.58
CA GLY A 136 5.46 -5.92 -6.06
C GLY A 136 6.99 -5.85 -5.96
N LEU A 137 7.53 -4.64 -5.94
CA LEU A 137 8.92 -4.37 -5.60
C LEU A 137 9.04 -4.31 -4.08
N ILE A 138 9.99 -5.04 -3.51
CA ILE A 138 10.33 -5.00 -2.09
C ILE A 138 11.47 -4.00 -1.91
N TYR A 139 11.25 -2.98 -1.09
CA TYR A 139 12.25 -1.98 -0.74
C TYR A 139 12.47 -1.94 0.77
N ARG A 140 13.73 -2.09 1.22
CA ARG A 140 14.08 -2.15 2.64
C ARG A 140 14.77 -0.85 3.06
N LEU A 141 14.19 -0.18 4.05
CA LEU A 141 14.80 1.00 4.67
C LEU A 141 15.52 0.59 5.96
N ASP A 142 16.74 1.09 6.15
CA ASP A 142 17.51 0.88 7.39
C ASP A 142 17.05 1.82 8.50
N TYR A 143 16.70 3.06 8.13
CA TYR A 143 16.16 4.07 9.02
C TYR A 143 15.11 4.92 8.29
N PRO A 144 13.86 4.95 8.76
CA PRO A 144 13.29 4.05 9.76
C PRO A 144 13.37 2.58 9.32
N LYS A 145 13.49 1.64 10.26
CA LYS A 145 13.70 0.21 9.94
C LYS A 145 12.41 -0.45 9.48
N VAL A 146 12.05 -0.26 8.22
CA VAL A 146 10.80 -0.75 7.63
C VAL A 146 11.03 -1.46 6.30
N VAL A 147 10.01 -2.22 5.88
CA VAL A 147 9.94 -2.82 4.55
C VAL A 147 8.73 -2.25 3.83
N CYS A 148 8.95 -1.80 2.60
CA CYS A 148 7.96 -1.22 1.73
C CYS A 148 7.72 -2.15 0.55
N LEU A 149 6.47 -2.45 0.26
CA LEU A 149 6.03 -3.22 -0.91
C LEU A 149 5.37 -2.23 -1.86
N ILE A 150 6.03 -1.93 -2.98
CA ILE A 150 5.56 -0.96 -3.97
C ILE A 150 4.97 -1.74 -5.14
N PHE A 151 3.73 -1.43 -5.51
CA PHE A 151 3.03 -2.10 -6.60
C PHE A 151 3.02 -1.21 -7.84
N GLY A 152 2.94 -1.82 -9.02
CA GLY A 152 2.82 -1.09 -10.28
C GLY A 152 1.56 -0.20 -10.35
N SER A 153 0.60 -0.36 -9.43
CA SER A 153 -0.55 0.55 -9.31
C SER A 153 -0.24 1.86 -8.58
N GLY A 154 0.97 2.05 -8.05
CA GLY A 154 1.32 3.18 -7.17
C GLY A 154 0.90 2.97 -5.72
N LYS A 155 0.16 1.89 -5.41
CA LYS A 155 -0.09 1.50 -4.03
C LYS A 155 1.21 1.02 -3.39
N MET A 156 1.39 1.37 -2.13
CA MET A 156 2.51 0.98 -1.31
C MET A 156 2.00 0.42 0.03
N VAL A 157 2.61 -0.67 0.49
CA VAL A 157 2.40 -1.23 1.83
C VAL A 157 3.67 -1.06 2.63
N ILE A 158 3.59 -0.48 3.82
CA ILE A 158 4.70 -0.29 4.74
C ILE A 158 4.48 -1.18 5.95
N THR A 159 5.48 -1.96 6.34
CA THR A 159 5.45 -2.83 7.53
C THR A 159 6.80 -2.78 8.26
N GLY A 160 6.80 -3.12 9.55
CA GLY A 160 8.00 -3.18 10.39
C GLY A 160 8.10 -2.04 11.40
N ALA A 161 7.30 -0.98 11.23
CA ALA A 161 7.25 0.15 12.15
C ALA A 161 6.60 -0.25 13.48
N ARG A 162 7.06 0.37 14.57
CA ARG A 162 6.44 0.29 15.90
C ARG A 162 5.76 1.59 16.29
N HIS A 163 6.13 2.69 15.64
CA HIS A 163 5.56 4.01 15.85
C HIS A 163 5.00 4.59 14.56
N LYS A 164 3.96 5.41 14.69
CA LYS A 164 3.33 6.08 13.55
C LYS A 164 4.33 6.99 12.81
N ASP A 165 5.22 7.65 13.54
CA ASP A 165 6.17 8.60 12.97
C ASP A 165 7.18 7.90 12.03
N GLU A 166 7.58 6.66 12.35
CA GLU A 166 8.42 5.84 11.46
C GLU A 166 7.73 5.54 10.11
N ILE A 167 6.40 5.38 10.11
CA ILE A 167 5.65 5.21 8.85
C ILE A 167 5.68 6.51 8.06
N LEU A 168 5.45 7.65 8.72
CA LEU A 168 5.43 8.96 8.07
C LEU A 168 6.80 9.34 7.50
N GLU A 169 7.88 9.09 8.25
CA GLU A 169 9.25 9.26 7.79
C GLU A 169 9.57 8.36 6.59
N ALA A 170 9.13 7.09 6.62
CA ALA A 170 9.30 6.18 5.47
C ALA A 170 8.57 6.67 4.22
N VAL A 171 7.35 7.18 4.37
CA VAL A 171 6.59 7.77 3.26
C VAL A 171 7.35 8.95 2.67
N GLN A 172 7.78 9.90 3.52
CA GLN A 172 8.52 11.09 3.07
C GLN A 172 9.79 10.72 2.32
N PHE A 173 10.59 9.80 2.88
CA PHE A 173 11.82 9.33 2.25
C PHE A 173 11.56 8.74 0.85
N ILE A 174 10.51 7.92 0.71
CA ILE A 174 10.17 7.31 -0.57
C ILE A 174 9.63 8.34 -1.56
N GLN A 175 8.86 9.34 -1.09
CA GLN A 175 8.42 10.42 -1.96
C GLN A 175 9.59 11.24 -2.49
N ASP A 176 10.60 11.51 -1.65
CA ASP A 176 11.79 12.27 -2.04
C ASP A 176 12.65 11.49 -3.04
N GLU A 177 12.91 10.19 -2.79
CA GLU A 177 13.67 9.31 -3.69
C GLU A 177 12.97 9.12 -5.05
N LEU A 178 11.65 9.11 -5.06
CA LEU A 178 10.86 8.91 -6.27
C LEU A 178 10.41 10.23 -6.92
N ALA A 179 10.73 11.39 -6.36
CA ALA A 179 10.22 12.68 -6.84
C ALA A 179 10.52 12.89 -8.33
N ASP A 180 11.75 12.62 -8.75
CA ASP A 180 12.17 12.78 -10.15
C ASP A 180 11.47 11.81 -11.11
N LEU A 181 10.91 10.70 -10.61
CA LEU A 181 10.19 9.70 -11.41
C LEU A 181 8.68 9.92 -11.40
N LEU A 182 8.15 10.55 -10.35
CA LEU A 182 6.73 10.80 -10.17
C LEU A 182 6.28 12.13 -10.76
N TYR A 183 7.17 13.12 -10.87
CA TYR A 183 6.85 14.48 -11.33
C TYR A 183 7.43 14.85 -12.71
N GLN A 184 7.88 13.86 -13.48
CA GLN A 184 8.13 13.98 -14.93
C GLN A 184 6.86 13.64 -15.72
#